data_AF-A0A2V5NQF2-F1
#
_entry.id   AF-A0A2V5NQF2-F1
#
_cell.length_a   1.000
_cell.length_b   1.000
_cell.length_c   1.000
_cell.angle_alpha   90.00
_cell.angle_beta   90.00
_cell.angle_gamma   90.00
#
_symmetry.space_group_name_H-M   'P 1'
#
loop_
_entity.id
_entity.type
_entity.pdbx_description
1 polymer ?
#
loop_
_entity_poly.entity_id
_entity_poly.type
_entity_poly.pdbx_seq_one_letter_code
_entity_poly.pdbx_strand_id
1 'polypeptide(L)'
;MRSYLAIFSGLHRVSRVLNPSRRKPPTKKKEKIRTTRTRTISNLSVRYRASYFLAAAILIGFVRSGQAGAAHYLSYAPARVELIGSLREHTFPGPPEFKSISGGDTPERQWILHLERPISVRAASSDELNYTVENAREVTLVVLSRYEHLPWKELLNKRVRVTGTLRSAFNAHHHTDLSLIAESIQRAP
;
A
#
# COMPACT_ATOMS: atom_id res chain seq x y z
N MET A 1 -1.37 -11.59 54.44
CA MET A 1 -1.49 -13.06 54.22
C MET A 1 -0.47 -13.44 53.13
N ARG A 2 0.72 -13.93 53.53
CA ARG A 2 1.20 -15.33 53.35
C ARG A 2 1.03 -15.83 51.91
N SER A 3 2.06 -15.77 51.04
CA SER A 3 3.23 -16.66 50.91
C SER A 3 2.88 -18.14 50.64
N TYR A 4 3.26 -18.66 49.47
CA TYR A 4 3.87 -20.00 49.20
C TYR A 4 4.34 -19.97 47.71
N LEU A 5 5.65 -19.98 47.40
CA LEU A 5 6.57 -21.13 47.25
C LEU A 5 6.03 -22.25 46.32
N ALA A 6 6.80 -22.96 45.49
CA ALA A 6 7.95 -22.78 44.60
C ALA A 6 8.35 -24.19 44.11
N ILE A 7 9.13 -24.26 43.03
CA ILE A 7 10.13 -25.31 42.64
C ILE A 7 9.64 -26.63 41.99
N PHE A 8 10.24 -26.97 40.83
CA PHE A 8 11.08 -28.17 40.48
C PHE A 8 11.08 -28.35 38.94
N SER A 9 12.12 -27.91 38.22
CA SER A 9 13.39 -28.62 37.87
C SER A 9 13.25 -29.73 36.83
N GLY A 10 14.13 -29.76 35.83
CA GLY A 10 14.30 -30.96 34.99
C GLY A 10 15.11 -30.74 33.72
N LEU A 11 16.44 -30.79 33.84
CA LEU A 11 17.40 -30.96 32.75
C LEU A 11 17.03 -32.17 31.86
N HIS A 12 17.28 -32.09 30.54
CA HIS A 12 17.93 -33.20 29.84
C HIS A 12 18.85 -32.70 28.72
N ARG A 13 20.14 -32.88 28.97
CA ARG A 13 21.27 -32.70 28.06
C ARG A 13 21.45 -34.03 27.31
N VAL A 14 21.45 -34.02 25.98
CA VAL A 14 21.99 -35.13 25.19
C VAL A 14 22.98 -34.56 24.18
N SER A 15 24.26 -34.82 24.44
CA SER A 15 25.32 -34.77 23.44
C SER A 15 25.62 -36.20 23.02
N ARG A 16 25.86 -36.46 21.72
CA ARG A 16 27.02 -37.26 21.23
C ARG A 16 26.99 -37.59 19.73
N VAL A 17 28.18 -37.43 19.14
CA VAL A 17 28.90 -38.35 18.22
C VAL A 17 28.60 -38.29 16.71
N LEU A 18 29.48 -37.53 16.04
CA LEU A 18 30.38 -37.88 14.91
C LEU A 18 30.02 -39.08 14.01
N ASN A 19 29.94 -38.83 12.70
CA ASN A 19 30.58 -39.68 11.69
C ASN A 19 30.83 -38.94 10.35
N PRO A 20 32.10 -38.72 9.94
CA PRO A 20 32.45 -38.20 8.62
C PRO A 20 32.80 -39.33 7.65
N SER A 21 32.04 -39.48 6.56
CA SER A 21 32.40 -40.39 5.47
C SER A 21 32.93 -39.66 4.25
N ARG A 22 34.02 -40.25 3.72
CA ARG A 22 34.94 -39.79 2.69
C ARG A 22 34.45 -40.06 1.26
N ARG A 23 35.21 -39.46 0.31
CA ARG A 23 35.52 -39.83 -1.10
C ARG A 23 34.85 -38.92 -2.13
N LYS A 24 35.47 -38.43 -3.22
CA LYS A 24 36.85 -38.37 -3.78
C LYS A 24 36.77 -37.36 -4.95
N PRO A 25 37.82 -36.61 -5.33
CA PRO A 25 37.83 -35.75 -6.51
C PRO A 25 38.42 -36.47 -7.75
N PRO A 26 37.90 -36.18 -8.95
CA PRO A 26 38.75 -35.88 -10.12
C PRO A 26 38.09 -34.79 -11.00
N THR A 27 38.71 -34.03 -11.91
CA THR A 27 40.03 -34.02 -12.55
C THR A 27 40.15 -32.68 -13.29
N LYS A 28 41.34 -32.07 -13.25
CA LYS A 28 41.71 -30.92 -14.10
C LYS A 28 41.76 -31.35 -15.57
N LYS A 29 41.12 -30.59 -16.46
CA LYS A 29 41.50 -30.55 -17.88
C LYS A 29 42.00 -29.15 -18.21
N LYS A 30 43.31 -29.05 -18.43
CA LYS A 30 43.97 -27.88 -19.01
C LYS A 30 43.76 -27.95 -20.52
N GLU A 31 43.11 -26.96 -21.11
CA GLU A 31 43.09 -26.79 -22.56
C GLU A 31 43.91 -25.54 -22.93
N LYS A 32 44.60 -25.66 -24.05
CA LYS A 32 45.89 -25.08 -24.37
C LYS A 32 45.70 -23.80 -25.18
N ILE A 33 46.30 -22.71 -24.72
CA ILE A 33 46.48 -21.49 -25.49
C ILE A 33 47.31 -21.82 -26.74
N ARG A 34 46.78 -21.50 -27.92
CA ARG A 34 47.53 -21.48 -29.18
C ARG A 34 47.33 -20.15 -29.89
N THR A 35 48.37 -19.34 -29.83
CA THR A 35 48.57 -18.12 -30.61
C THR A 35 49.32 -18.51 -31.89
N THR A 36 48.77 -18.19 -33.07
CA THR A 36 49.58 -18.05 -34.30
C THR A 36 48.90 -17.15 -35.34
N ARG A 37 49.39 -15.91 -35.38
CA ARG A 37 49.88 -15.14 -36.53
C ARG A 37 49.29 -15.39 -37.93
N THR A 38 48.53 -14.40 -38.38
CA THR A 38 48.51 -13.72 -39.70
C THR A 38 48.65 -14.54 -40.99
N ARG A 39 47.60 -14.49 -41.84
CA ARG A 39 47.75 -14.44 -43.30
C ARG A 39 46.57 -13.71 -43.95
N THR A 40 46.92 -12.61 -44.60
CA THR A 40 46.10 -11.78 -45.48
C THR A 40 45.75 -12.56 -46.75
N ILE A 41 44.46 -12.71 -47.09
CA ILE A 41 44.02 -13.08 -48.43
C ILE A 41 42.74 -12.28 -48.79
N SER A 42 42.97 -11.29 -49.65
CA SER A 42 42.12 -10.70 -50.69
C SER A 42 40.59 -10.63 -50.55
N ASN A 43 40.12 -9.38 -50.67
CA ASN A 43 38.81 -8.98 -51.15
C ASN A 43 38.36 -9.78 -52.39
N LEU A 44 37.16 -10.36 -52.36
CA LEU A 44 36.17 -10.19 -53.44
C LEU A 44 34.78 -10.71 -53.04
N SER A 45 33.79 -9.83 -53.20
CA SER A 45 32.39 -10.12 -53.54
C SER A 45 31.61 -11.13 -52.71
N VAL A 46 30.85 -10.65 -51.71
CA VAL A 46 29.40 -10.95 -51.63
C VAL A 46 28.71 -9.74 -50.98
N ARG A 47 28.29 -8.81 -51.82
CA ARG A 47 27.22 -7.85 -51.46
C ARG A 47 25.98 -8.71 -51.18
N TYR A 48 25.20 -8.40 -50.13
CA TYR A 48 24.02 -9.13 -49.64
C TYR A 48 24.23 -10.27 -48.63
N ARG A 49 24.66 -9.94 -47.38
CA ARG A 49 24.18 -10.61 -46.14
C ARG A 49 24.24 -9.69 -44.90
N ALA A 50 24.14 -8.38 -45.09
CA ALA A 50 24.19 -7.39 -44.00
C ALA A 50 22.81 -6.75 -43.74
N SER A 51 21.75 -7.56 -43.75
CA SER A 51 20.35 -7.06 -43.67
C SER A 51 19.46 -7.77 -42.66
N TYR A 52 19.99 -8.70 -41.86
CA TYR A 52 19.19 -9.48 -40.90
C TYR A 52 19.80 -9.60 -39.50
N PHE A 53 20.76 -8.74 -39.15
CA PHE A 53 21.25 -8.64 -37.75
C PHE A 53 20.97 -7.27 -37.10
N LEU A 54 20.33 -6.33 -37.81
CA LEU A 54 19.79 -5.09 -37.21
C LEU A 54 18.28 -5.15 -36.94
N ALA A 55 17.57 -6.14 -37.51
CA ALA A 55 16.12 -6.30 -37.33
C ALA A 55 15.72 -7.24 -36.18
N ALA A 56 16.66 -8.02 -35.62
CA ALA A 56 16.37 -8.95 -34.52
C ALA A 56 16.59 -8.35 -33.12
N ALA A 57 17.33 -7.25 -32.99
CA ALA A 57 17.59 -6.60 -31.70
C ALA A 57 16.52 -5.57 -31.28
N ILE A 58 15.57 -5.26 -32.18
CA ILE A 58 14.45 -4.32 -31.93
C ILE A 58 13.15 -5.08 -31.56
N LEU A 59 13.21 -6.42 -31.48
CA LEU A 59 12.10 -7.28 -31.05
C LEU A 59 12.22 -7.74 -29.58
N ILE A 60 13.10 -7.10 -28.79
CA ILE A 60 13.02 -7.06 -27.32
C ILE A 60 12.50 -5.67 -26.90
N GLY A 61 11.60 -5.13 -27.72
CA GLY A 61 10.84 -3.93 -27.40
C GLY A 61 9.80 -4.26 -26.34
N PHE A 62 10.09 -3.87 -25.09
CA PHE A 62 9.08 -3.44 -24.13
C PHE A 62 7.95 -4.44 -23.82
N VAL A 63 8.30 -5.61 -23.26
CA VAL A 63 7.36 -6.23 -22.31
C VAL A 63 7.44 -5.41 -21.02
N ARG A 64 6.77 -4.25 -21.00
CA ARG A 64 6.38 -3.63 -19.74
C ARG A 64 5.32 -4.54 -19.16
N SER A 65 5.75 -5.48 -18.32
CA SER A 65 4.84 -6.12 -17.38
C SER A 65 4.26 -5.00 -16.51
N GLY A 66 3.11 -4.47 -16.92
CA GLY A 66 2.23 -3.75 -16.03
C GLY A 66 1.82 -4.76 -14.98
N GLN A 67 2.58 -4.85 -13.89
CA GLN A 67 2.03 -5.37 -12.66
C GLN A 67 0.91 -4.40 -12.32
N ALA A 68 -0.32 -4.75 -12.71
CA ALA A 68 -1.49 -4.32 -11.98
C ALA A 68 -1.25 -4.82 -10.55
N GLY A 69 -0.61 -3.98 -9.73
CA GLY A 69 -0.41 -4.28 -8.33
C GLY A 69 -1.79 -4.59 -7.78
N ALA A 70 -1.95 -5.76 -7.16
CA ALA A 70 -3.20 -6.11 -6.50
C ALA A 70 -3.63 -4.92 -5.66
N ALA A 71 -4.87 -4.44 -5.86
CA ALA A 71 -5.37 -3.28 -5.13
C ALA A 71 -5.18 -3.55 -3.63
N HIS A 72 -4.38 -2.72 -2.98
CA HIS A 72 -4.13 -2.86 -1.55
C HIS A 72 -5.36 -2.32 -0.81
N TYR A 73 -6.17 -3.23 -0.27
CA TYR A 73 -7.34 -2.86 0.52
C TYR A 73 -6.91 -2.52 1.94
N LEU A 74 -7.43 -1.40 2.44
CA LEU A 74 -7.47 -1.10 3.86
C LEU A 74 -8.61 -1.87 4.54
N SER A 75 -8.56 -1.94 5.87
CA SER A 75 -9.61 -2.52 6.69
C SER A 75 -10.35 -1.44 7.48
N TYR A 76 -11.61 -1.70 7.79
CA TYR A 76 -12.39 -0.89 8.73
C TYR A 76 -11.90 -1.07 10.18
N ALA A 77 -12.53 -0.35 11.11
CA ALA A 77 -12.32 -0.55 12.55
C ALA A 77 -12.35 -2.05 12.93
N PRO A 78 -11.47 -2.51 13.84
CA PRO A 78 -10.58 -1.74 14.71
C PRO A 78 -9.23 -1.37 14.07
N ALA A 79 -9.00 -1.67 12.78
CA ALA A 79 -7.75 -1.33 12.13
C ALA A 79 -7.57 0.20 12.09
N ARG A 80 -6.40 0.64 12.55
CA ARG A 80 -5.99 2.04 12.47
C ARG A 80 -5.32 2.30 11.13
N VAL A 81 -5.70 3.38 10.48
CA VAL A 81 -5.13 3.81 9.21
C VAL A 81 -4.55 5.21 9.32
N GLU A 82 -3.64 5.51 8.41
CA GLU A 82 -3.09 6.83 8.20
C GLU A 82 -3.36 7.25 6.76
N LEU A 83 -4.04 8.39 6.59
CA LEU A 83 -4.40 8.94 5.29
C LEU A 83 -3.77 10.33 5.12
N ILE A 84 -3.31 10.62 3.92
CA ILE A 84 -2.73 11.92 3.56
C ILE A 84 -3.59 12.55 2.47
N GLY A 85 -3.90 13.83 2.66
CA GLY A 85 -4.80 14.56 1.79
C GLY A 85 -4.84 16.06 2.09
N SER A 86 -5.69 16.77 1.37
CA SER A 86 -6.03 18.16 1.67
C SER A 86 -7.30 18.20 2.53
N LEU A 87 -7.24 18.82 3.69
CA LEU A 87 -8.41 18.99 4.55
C LEU A 87 -9.25 20.17 4.05
N ARG A 88 -10.53 19.96 3.78
CA ARG A 88 -11.46 21.01 3.33
C ARG A 88 -12.74 20.97 4.15
N GLU A 89 -13.34 22.13 4.36
CA GLU A 89 -14.71 22.21 4.89
C GLU A 89 -15.67 22.35 3.71
N HIS A 90 -16.73 21.54 3.71
CA HIS A 90 -17.81 21.58 2.74
C HIS A 90 -19.13 21.81 3.48
N THR A 91 -20.04 22.53 2.82
CA THR A 91 -21.40 22.76 3.33
C THR A 91 -22.38 21.94 2.50
N PHE A 92 -23.14 21.08 3.17
CA PHE A 92 -24.15 20.22 2.56
C PHE A 92 -25.55 20.59 3.05
N PRO A 93 -26.61 20.23 2.30
CA PRO A 93 -27.97 20.28 2.81
C PRO A 93 -28.15 19.23 3.93
N GLY A 94 -28.56 19.67 5.11
CA GLY A 94 -28.95 18.84 6.24
C GLY A 94 -30.47 18.67 6.36
N PRO A 95 -30.99 18.45 7.58
CA PRO A 95 -32.41 18.33 7.84
C PRO A 95 -33.24 19.54 7.39
N PRO A 96 -34.56 19.34 7.12
CA PRO A 96 -35.28 18.08 7.25
C PRO A 96 -35.12 17.13 6.05
N GLU A 97 -34.93 17.66 4.84
CA GLU A 97 -35.06 16.89 3.60
C GLU A 97 -33.73 16.46 2.98
N PHE A 98 -32.60 17.07 3.38
CA PHE A 98 -31.26 16.78 2.85
C PHE A 98 -31.14 16.96 1.33
N LYS A 99 -31.89 17.90 0.75
CA LYS A 99 -31.99 18.14 -0.70
C LYS A 99 -31.42 19.49 -1.12
N SER A 100 -31.77 20.57 -0.42
CA SER A 100 -31.40 21.92 -0.83
C SER A 100 -31.44 22.94 0.32
N ILE A 101 -30.31 23.62 0.51
CA ILE A 101 -30.20 24.76 1.44
C ILE A 101 -31.10 25.91 0.99
N SER A 102 -31.15 26.21 -0.31
CA SER A 102 -32.05 27.26 -0.83
C SER A 102 -33.53 26.87 -0.75
N GLY A 103 -33.81 25.57 -0.60
CA GLY A 103 -35.15 25.02 -0.37
C GLY A 103 -35.56 24.99 1.11
N GLY A 104 -34.71 25.42 2.03
CA GLY A 104 -35.01 25.50 3.47
C GLY A 104 -34.28 24.48 4.35
N ASP A 105 -33.43 23.61 3.78
CA ASP A 105 -32.64 22.69 4.59
C ASP A 105 -31.55 23.43 5.38
N THR A 106 -31.29 22.93 6.59
CA THR A 106 -30.27 23.46 7.48
C THR A 106 -28.89 23.16 6.90
N PRO A 107 -27.99 24.15 6.74
CA PRO A 107 -26.64 23.89 6.23
C PRO A 107 -25.81 23.09 7.24
N GLU A 108 -25.26 21.95 6.81
CA GLU A 108 -24.33 21.14 7.59
C GLU A 108 -22.90 21.30 7.10
N ARG A 109 -22.00 21.74 7.98
CA ARG A 109 -20.57 21.85 7.67
C ARG A 109 -19.84 20.58 8.06
N GLN A 110 -19.14 19.98 7.12
CA GLN A 110 -18.35 18.77 7.33
C GLN A 110 -16.93 18.93 6.84
N TRP A 111 -16.00 18.27 7.53
CA TRP A 111 -14.61 18.22 7.11
C TRP A 111 -14.39 17.01 6.22
N ILE A 112 -13.93 17.27 5.00
CA ILE A 112 -13.64 16.28 3.99
C ILE A 112 -12.14 16.22 3.79
N LEU A 113 -11.57 15.02 3.90
CA LEU A 113 -10.20 14.75 3.49
C LEU A 113 -10.17 14.37 2.02
N HIS A 114 -9.64 15.25 1.19
CA HIS A 114 -9.40 15.03 -0.24
C HIS A 114 -8.09 14.24 -0.39
N LEU A 115 -8.18 12.96 -0.66
CA LEU A 115 -7.03 12.04 -0.65
C LEU A 115 -6.08 12.31 -1.81
N GLU A 116 -4.77 12.26 -1.55
CA GLU A 116 -3.76 12.41 -2.60
C GLU A 116 -3.73 11.21 -3.56
N ARG A 117 -4.07 10.04 -3.02
CA ARG A 117 -4.16 8.79 -3.76
C ARG A 117 -5.47 8.11 -3.40
N PRO A 118 -6.19 7.56 -4.40
CA PRO A 118 -7.41 6.83 -4.11
C PRO A 118 -7.11 5.62 -3.23
N ILE A 119 -8.04 5.28 -2.33
CA ILE A 119 -7.95 4.11 -1.47
C ILE A 119 -9.08 3.13 -1.78
N SER A 120 -8.85 1.86 -1.48
CA SER A 120 -9.91 0.85 -1.45
C SER A 120 -9.98 0.26 -0.06
N VAL A 121 -11.18 -0.02 0.43
CA VAL A 121 -11.44 -0.54 1.78
C VAL A 121 -12.34 -1.76 1.65
N ARG A 122 -11.96 -2.85 2.30
CA ARG A 122 -12.69 -4.12 2.22
C ARG A 122 -13.44 -4.37 3.53
N ALA A 123 -14.74 -4.61 3.42
CA ALA A 123 -15.54 -5.12 4.52
C ALA A 123 -15.19 -6.59 4.78
N ALA A 124 -15.12 -6.98 6.05
CA ALA A 124 -15.02 -8.39 6.40
C ALA A 124 -16.34 -9.09 6.05
N SER A 125 -16.31 -10.39 5.71
CA SER A 125 -17.52 -11.14 5.38
C SER A 125 -18.54 -11.22 6.52
N SER A 126 -18.09 -11.01 7.76
CA SER A 126 -18.92 -10.97 8.97
C SER A 126 -19.35 -9.56 9.38
N ASP A 127 -19.00 -8.54 8.61
CA ASP A 127 -19.30 -7.14 8.92
C ASP A 127 -20.60 -6.71 8.23
N GLU A 128 -21.68 -6.61 9.02
CA GLU A 128 -23.01 -6.24 8.51
C GLU A 128 -23.18 -4.72 8.33
N LEU A 129 -22.29 -3.92 8.91
CA LEU A 129 -22.42 -2.46 8.96
C LEU A 129 -21.57 -1.75 7.92
N ASN A 130 -20.52 -2.41 7.41
CA ASN A 130 -19.64 -1.86 6.41
C ASN A 130 -19.77 -2.58 5.06
N TYR A 131 -19.55 -1.83 3.98
CA TYR A 131 -19.52 -2.37 2.62
C TYR A 131 -18.14 -2.17 2.00
N THR A 132 -17.83 -2.90 0.92
CA THR A 132 -16.54 -2.70 0.22
C THR A 132 -16.62 -1.45 -0.64
N VAL A 133 -15.61 -0.58 -0.52
CA VAL A 133 -15.48 0.66 -1.31
C VAL A 133 -14.19 0.60 -2.09
N GLU A 134 -14.25 0.95 -3.37
CA GLU A 134 -13.09 0.98 -4.27
C GLU A 134 -12.82 2.37 -4.78
N ASN A 135 -11.54 2.70 -4.93
CA ASN A 135 -11.07 3.97 -5.50
C ASN A 135 -11.68 5.24 -4.86
N ALA A 136 -12.00 5.20 -3.57
CA ALA A 136 -12.46 6.36 -2.82
C ALA A 136 -11.41 7.47 -2.85
N ARG A 137 -11.85 8.71 -3.11
CA ARG A 137 -10.99 9.90 -3.19
C ARG A 137 -11.28 10.91 -2.09
N GLU A 138 -12.39 10.75 -1.41
CA GLU A 138 -12.87 11.66 -0.37
C GLU A 138 -13.31 10.84 0.83
N VAL A 139 -13.03 11.36 2.02
CA VAL A 139 -13.40 10.74 3.29
C VAL A 139 -13.92 11.82 4.23
N THR A 140 -15.14 11.69 4.72
CA THR A 140 -15.68 12.55 5.77
C THR A 140 -14.94 12.28 7.08
N LEU A 141 -14.47 13.34 7.74
CA LEU A 141 -13.86 13.24 9.07
C LEU A 141 -14.93 13.40 10.15
N VAL A 142 -15.00 12.40 11.03
CA VAL A 142 -15.83 12.44 12.24
C VAL A 142 -14.94 12.83 13.41
N VAL A 143 -15.11 14.05 13.92
CA VAL A 143 -14.41 14.55 15.10
C VAL A 143 -15.30 14.29 16.32
N LEU A 144 -14.84 13.42 17.22
CA LEU A 144 -15.57 13.13 18.45
C LEU A 144 -15.33 14.23 19.49
N SER A 145 -16.28 14.43 20.41
CA SER A 145 -16.26 15.53 21.38
C SER A 145 -15.01 15.59 22.25
N ARG A 146 -14.38 14.45 22.52
CA ARG A 146 -13.08 14.41 23.22
C ARG A 146 -11.94 15.10 22.48
N TYR A 147 -12.08 15.38 21.18
CA TYR A 147 -11.06 16.02 20.33
C TYR A 147 -11.50 17.41 19.81
N GLU A 148 -12.72 17.85 20.08
CA GLU A 148 -13.25 19.14 19.59
C GLU A 148 -12.46 20.36 20.09
N HIS A 149 -11.76 20.23 21.22
CA HIS A 149 -10.91 21.28 21.78
C HIS A 149 -9.56 21.45 21.06
N LEU A 150 -9.20 20.55 20.15
CA LEU A 150 -7.93 20.61 19.44
C LEU A 150 -7.99 21.65 18.31
N PRO A 151 -6.86 22.32 18.00
CA PRO A 151 -6.82 23.41 17.02
C PRO A 151 -6.86 22.93 15.55
N TRP A 152 -7.55 21.82 15.27
CA TRP A 152 -7.58 21.22 13.92
C TRP A 152 -8.27 22.10 12.88
N LYS A 153 -9.11 23.05 13.29
CA LYS A 153 -9.67 24.09 12.41
C LYS A 153 -8.57 24.91 11.70
N GLU A 154 -7.42 25.11 12.33
CA GLU A 154 -6.28 25.83 11.74
C GLU A 154 -5.62 25.06 10.58
N LEU A 155 -5.95 23.76 10.46
CA LEU A 155 -5.46 22.88 9.39
C LEU A 155 -6.41 22.83 8.19
N LEU A 156 -7.54 23.55 8.22
CA LEU A 156 -8.40 23.71 7.04
C LEU A 156 -7.61 24.31 5.87
N ASN A 157 -7.86 23.78 4.68
CA ASN A 157 -7.18 24.09 3.43
C ASN A 157 -5.66 23.80 3.45
N LYS A 158 -5.19 22.96 4.38
CA LYS A 158 -3.81 22.47 4.43
C LYS A 158 -3.72 21.02 4.00
N ARG A 159 -2.52 20.65 3.57
CA ARG A 159 -2.12 19.26 3.43
C ARG A 159 -1.94 18.65 4.82
N VAL A 160 -2.66 17.59 5.12
CA VAL A 160 -2.69 16.96 6.43
C VAL A 160 -2.45 15.46 6.35
N ARG A 161 -1.94 14.92 7.45
CA ARG A 161 -1.93 13.50 7.78
C ARG A 161 -2.99 13.28 8.86
N VAL A 162 -3.92 12.38 8.59
CA VAL A 162 -5.01 12.02 9.50
C VAL A 162 -4.84 10.57 9.93
N THR A 163 -4.88 10.33 11.24
CA THR A 163 -4.88 8.98 11.81
C THR A 163 -6.22 8.70 12.47
N GLY A 164 -6.74 7.50 12.28
CA GLY A 164 -7.97 7.06 12.93
C GLY A 164 -8.46 5.71 12.41
N THR A 165 -9.76 5.48 12.54
CA THR A 165 -10.42 4.24 12.09
C THR A 165 -11.50 4.53 11.07
N LEU A 166 -11.53 3.76 9.99
CA LEU A 166 -12.52 3.88 8.93
C LEU A 166 -13.86 3.25 9.33
N ARG A 167 -14.95 3.82 8.81
CA ARG A 167 -16.32 3.29 8.79
C ARG A 167 -16.96 3.59 7.45
N SER A 168 -17.95 2.78 7.06
CA SER A 168 -18.80 3.08 5.91
C SER A 168 -19.83 4.15 6.27
N ALA A 169 -20.28 4.88 5.27
CA ALA A 169 -21.40 5.81 5.37
C ALA A 169 -22.74 5.04 5.38
N PHE A 170 -23.58 5.23 6.40
CA PHE A 170 -24.84 4.48 6.52
C PHE A 170 -26.08 5.34 6.85
N ASN A 171 -25.96 6.68 6.84
CA ASN A 171 -27.09 7.58 7.13
C ASN A 171 -27.03 8.83 6.25
N ALA A 172 -28.12 9.63 6.27
CA ALA A 172 -28.29 10.82 5.44
C ALA A 172 -27.28 11.95 5.73
N HIS A 173 -26.60 11.92 6.88
CA HIS A 173 -25.55 12.87 7.22
C HIS A 173 -24.19 12.51 6.61
N HIS A 174 -24.04 11.35 5.96
CA HIS A 174 -22.76 11.00 5.35
C HIS A 174 -22.78 11.34 3.85
N HIS A 175 -21.93 12.30 3.46
CA HIS A 175 -21.86 12.78 2.07
C HIS A 175 -20.72 12.18 1.24
N THR A 176 -19.94 11.24 1.81
CA THR A 176 -18.92 10.44 1.11
C THR A 176 -19.09 8.97 1.47
N ASP A 177 -18.61 8.04 0.64
CA ASP A 177 -18.72 6.59 0.90
C ASP A 177 -18.02 6.12 2.19
N LEU A 178 -16.99 6.86 2.62
CA LEU A 178 -16.15 6.52 3.78
C LEU A 178 -16.15 7.65 4.79
N SER A 179 -16.26 7.28 6.07
CA SER A 179 -16.01 8.16 7.20
C SER A 179 -14.76 7.70 7.96
N LEU A 180 -14.00 8.63 8.51
CA LEU A 180 -12.88 8.33 9.40
C LEU A 180 -13.09 9.03 10.74
N ILE A 181 -13.19 8.23 11.79
CA ILE A 181 -13.20 8.73 13.16
C ILE A 181 -11.79 9.21 13.48
N ALA A 182 -11.59 10.53 13.48
CA ALA A 182 -10.28 11.14 13.59
C ALA A 182 -9.76 11.04 15.03
N GLU A 183 -8.55 10.52 15.18
CA GLU A 183 -7.81 10.48 16.44
C GLU A 183 -6.66 11.50 16.44
N SER A 184 -6.09 11.79 15.27
CA SER A 184 -5.15 12.90 15.12
C SER A 184 -5.22 13.52 13.72
N ILE A 185 -5.00 14.83 13.65
CA ILE A 185 -4.82 15.59 12.41
C ILE A 185 -3.57 16.45 12.59
N GLN A 186 -2.63 16.31 11.68
CA GLN A 186 -1.35 17.03 11.72
C GLN A 186 -1.02 17.55 10.32
N ARG A 187 -0.21 18.60 10.20
CA ARG A 187 0.34 18.96 8.88
C ARG A 187 1.14 17.78 8.34
N ALA A 188 0.90 17.46 7.07
CA ALA A 188 1.76 16.52 6.36
C ALA A 188 3.11 17.21 6.04
N PRO A 189 4.22 16.45 5.95
CA PRO A 189 5.53 16.97 5.57
C PRO A 189 5.57 17.57 4.16
#